data_AF-A0A2V7EG79-F1
#
_entry.id   AF-A0A2V7EG79-F1
#
_cell.length_a   1.000
_cell.length_b   1.000
_cell.length_c   1.000
_cell.angle_alpha   90.00
_cell.angle_beta   90.00
_cell.angle_gamma   90.00
#
_symmetry.space_group_name_H-M   'P 1'
#
loop_
_entity.id
_entity.type
_entity.pdbx_description
1 polymer ?
#
loop_
_entity_poly.entity_id
_entity_poly.type
_entity_poly.pdbx_seq_one_letter_code
_entity_poly.pdbx_strand_id
1 'polypeptide(L)'
;MWNYTADSAYRFMAVVAGHAPTYRAWKQVYTYTIGTVDSDLDSLPHTAAEWKLGEPYAYIIDVLSAVSRGPVFRIYFQDAPSEPPLGFPPTALLAERPIDLAVLCAATSSNVSNTPDSLLTILKPLHVIVGHWEDFFRSQTLPIHLSPGTDLEAFRKSLRTALLPSTDWVMPLPQTTFRFRETRP
;
A
#
# COMPACT_ATOMS: atom_id res chain seq x y z
N MET A 1 -9.95 5.13 13.94
CA MET A 1 -11.09 4.37 14.51
C MET A 1 -11.25 3.08 13.73
N TRP A 2 -11.67 1.98 14.35
CA TRP A 2 -11.98 0.74 13.64
C TRP A 2 -13.39 0.79 13.04
N ASN A 3 -13.50 0.40 11.78
CA ASN A 3 -14.77 0.14 11.09
C ASN A 3 -14.91 -1.37 10.87
N TYR A 4 -16.12 -1.88 10.92
CA TYR A 4 -16.41 -3.31 10.79
C TYR A 4 -17.29 -3.55 9.56
N THR A 5 -17.06 -4.67 8.87
CA THR A 5 -17.99 -5.12 7.83
C THR A 5 -19.31 -5.58 8.46
N ALA A 6 -20.39 -5.61 7.66
CA ALA A 6 -21.73 -5.96 8.15
C ALA A 6 -21.80 -7.41 8.69
N ASP A 7 -21.12 -8.34 8.04
CA ASP A 7 -20.95 -9.72 8.51
C ASP A 7 -19.87 -9.86 9.58
N SER A 8 -19.15 -8.75 9.82
CA SER A 8 -18.14 -8.65 10.84
C SER A 8 -16.97 -9.64 10.58
N ALA A 9 -16.77 -10.08 9.34
CA ALA A 9 -15.62 -10.90 8.94
C ALA A 9 -14.31 -10.09 8.92
N TYR A 10 -14.41 -8.77 8.75
CA TYR A 10 -13.26 -7.87 8.73
C TYR A 10 -13.49 -6.65 9.61
N ARG A 11 -12.40 -6.08 10.08
CA ARG A 11 -12.36 -4.68 10.51
C ARG A 11 -11.20 -3.95 9.86
N PHE A 12 -11.34 -2.66 9.64
CA PHE A 12 -10.30 -1.85 9.02
C PHE A 12 -10.20 -0.47 9.67
N MET A 13 -8.98 0.07 9.67
CA MET A 13 -8.67 1.40 10.15
C MET A 13 -7.88 2.14 9.06
N ALA A 14 -8.37 3.32 8.70
CA ALA A 14 -7.62 4.24 7.85
C ALA A 14 -6.45 4.85 8.64
N VAL A 15 -5.30 4.94 7.99
CA VAL A 15 -4.10 5.62 8.44
C VAL A 15 -3.82 6.73 7.43
N VAL A 16 -3.81 7.98 7.89
CA VAL A 16 -3.53 9.14 7.03
C VAL A 16 -2.24 8.89 6.27
N ALA A 17 -2.31 8.97 4.95
CA ALA A 17 -1.21 8.69 4.04
C ALA A 17 -1.02 9.85 3.06
N GLY A 18 -0.03 9.70 2.18
CA GLY A 18 0.23 10.61 1.09
C GLY A 18 0.34 9.87 -0.23
N HIS A 19 0.52 10.61 -1.30
CA HIS A 19 0.73 10.07 -2.63
C HIS A 19 2.04 10.64 -3.20
N ALA A 20 2.98 9.76 -3.55
CA ALA A 20 4.21 10.17 -4.20
C ALA A 20 3.90 10.87 -5.53
N PRO A 21 4.61 11.95 -5.90
CA PRO A 21 4.40 12.55 -7.20
C PRO A 21 4.60 11.52 -8.31
N THR A 22 3.78 11.57 -9.36
CA THR A 22 3.89 10.62 -10.47
C THR A 22 5.18 10.82 -11.26
N TYR A 23 5.71 12.04 -11.24
CA TYR A 23 7.01 12.41 -11.78
C TYR A 23 7.73 13.37 -10.83
N ARG A 24 9.01 13.10 -10.59
CA ARG A 24 9.94 14.02 -9.91
C ARG A 24 11.29 13.96 -10.59
N ALA A 25 11.72 15.07 -11.18
CA ALA A 25 13.09 15.24 -11.63
C ALA A 25 13.51 16.70 -11.52
N TRP A 26 14.74 16.95 -11.05
CA TRP A 26 15.27 18.31 -10.88
C TRP A 26 14.33 19.17 -10.01
N LYS A 27 13.87 20.31 -10.54
CA LYS A 27 12.91 21.23 -9.90
C LYS A 27 11.46 21.00 -10.34
N GLN A 28 11.19 19.94 -11.10
CA GLN A 28 9.86 19.63 -11.62
C GLN A 28 9.25 18.48 -10.83
N VAL A 29 8.07 18.74 -10.28
CA VAL A 29 7.24 17.77 -9.56
C VAL A 29 5.87 17.82 -10.18
N TYR A 30 5.35 16.65 -10.56
CA TYR A 30 4.05 16.53 -11.19
C TYR A 30 3.33 15.29 -10.68
N THR A 31 2.05 15.45 -10.40
CA THR A 31 1.11 14.37 -10.12
C THR A 31 0.05 14.43 -11.20
N TYR A 32 -0.30 13.27 -11.79
CA TYR A 32 -1.45 13.20 -12.69
C TYR A 32 -2.70 13.80 -12.01
N THR A 33 -3.61 14.35 -12.82
CA THR A 33 -4.89 14.91 -12.35
C THR A 33 -4.72 15.97 -11.25
N ILE A 34 -3.94 17.02 -11.54
CA ILE A 34 -3.61 18.10 -10.58
C ILE A 34 -4.86 18.65 -9.87
N GLY A 35 -4.75 18.75 -8.54
CA GLY A 35 -5.74 19.31 -7.64
C GLY A 35 -6.19 18.29 -6.60
N THR A 36 -7.01 18.73 -5.67
CA THR A 36 -7.67 17.87 -4.69
C THR A 36 -9.19 18.05 -4.72
N VAL A 37 -9.90 17.07 -4.18
CA VAL A 37 -11.33 17.14 -3.88
C VAL A 37 -11.50 16.91 -2.39
N ASP A 38 -12.00 17.93 -1.70
CA ASP A 38 -12.10 17.95 -0.23
C ASP A 38 -13.57 17.85 0.24
N SER A 39 -14.50 17.56 -0.68
CA SER A 39 -15.92 17.40 -0.43
C SER A 39 -16.49 16.21 -1.20
N ASP A 40 -17.51 15.56 -0.65
CA ASP A 40 -18.22 14.48 -1.32
C ASP A 40 -18.75 14.95 -2.69
N LEU A 41 -18.65 14.09 -3.69
CA LEU A 41 -19.16 14.34 -5.04
C LEU A 41 -20.55 13.73 -5.19
N ASP A 42 -21.50 14.53 -5.66
CA ASP A 42 -22.87 14.07 -5.96
C ASP A 42 -22.96 13.27 -7.27
N SER A 43 -21.90 13.27 -8.08
CA SER A 43 -21.81 12.55 -9.35
C SER A 43 -20.37 12.15 -9.68
N LEU A 44 -20.21 11.08 -10.44
CA LEU A 44 -18.89 10.61 -10.88
C LEU A 44 -18.21 11.61 -11.83
N PRO A 45 -16.88 11.76 -11.78
CA PRO A 45 -16.12 12.52 -12.77
C PRO A 45 -16.33 11.99 -14.20
N HIS A 46 -16.39 12.88 -15.19
CA HIS A 46 -16.68 12.52 -16.58
C HIS A 46 -15.43 12.20 -17.41
N THR A 47 -14.29 12.79 -17.04
CA THR A 47 -13.02 12.65 -17.74
C THR A 47 -11.91 12.21 -16.79
N ALA A 48 -10.86 11.59 -17.33
CA ALA A 48 -9.70 11.17 -16.53
C ALA A 48 -9.08 12.34 -15.75
N ALA A 49 -9.06 13.56 -16.31
CA ALA A 49 -8.49 14.75 -15.67
C ALA A 49 -9.26 15.20 -14.42
N GLU A 50 -10.53 14.81 -14.28
CA GLU A 50 -11.39 15.18 -13.15
C GLU A 50 -11.27 14.20 -11.97
N TRP A 51 -10.62 13.05 -12.15
CA TRP A 51 -10.27 12.12 -11.09
C TRP A 51 -9.08 12.64 -10.26
N LYS A 52 -9.30 13.75 -9.57
CA LYS A 52 -8.34 14.38 -8.65
C LYS A 52 -8.22 13.57 -7.36
N LEU A 53 -7.10 13.73 -6.66
CA LEU A 53 -6.88 13.08 -5.38
C LEU A 53 -7.85 13.61 -4.32
N GLY A 54 -8.41 12.71 -3.51
CA GLY A 54 -8.97 13.08 -2.20
C GLY A 54 -7.90 13.05 -1.12
N GLU A 55 -8.29 12.75 0.12
CA GLU A 55 -7.34 12.43 1.18
C GLU A 55 -6.80 10.99 1.01
N PRO A 56 -5.49 10.78 0.79
CA PRO A 56 -4.94 9.44 0.65
C PRO A 56 -4.87 8.73 2.01
N TYR A 57 -5.21 7.44 2.02
CA TYR A 57 -5.11 6.60 3.21
C TYR A 57 -4.40 5.29 2.90
N ALA A 58 -3.56 4.87 3.83
CA ALA A 58 -3.20 3.47 4.00
C ALA A 58 -4.23 2.81 4.91
N TYR A 59 -4.29 1.49 4.92
CA TYR A 59 -5.24 0.75 5.73
C TYR A 59 -4.56 -0.35 6.54
N ILE A 60 -4.96 -0.45 7.80
CA ILE A 60 -4.81 -1.69 8.57
C ILE A 60 -6.11 -2.46 8.45
N ILE A 61 -6.03 -3.71 8.03
CA ILE A 61 -7.19 -4.58 7.81
C ILE A 61 -6.97 -5.86 8.61
N ASP A 62 -7.88 -6.17 9.53
CA ASP A 62 -7.88 -7.42 10.26
C ASP A 62 -8.95 -8.36 9.69
N VAL A 63 -8.54 -9.59 9.39
CA VAL A 63 -9.46 -10.73 9.21
C VAL A 63 -9.82 -11.26 10.59
N LEU A 64 -11.10 -11.43 10.87
CA LEU A 64 -11.61 -11.81 12.18
C LEU A 64 -12.01 -13.29 12.21
N SER A 65 -11.71 -13.95 13.33
CA SER A 65 -12.18 -15.31 13.59
C SER A 65 -13.71 -15.34 13.62
N ALA A 66 -14.30 -16.32 12.92
CA ALA A 66 -15.72 -16.59 13.03
C ALA A 66 -16.15 -17.01 14.46
N VAL A 67 -15.22 -17.56 15.26
CA VAL A 67 -15.50 -18.09 16.60
C VAL A 67 -15.22 -17.04 17.68
N SER A 68 -13.98 -16.55 17.79
CA SER A 68 -13.58 -15.64 18.86
C SER A 68 -13.87 -14.18 18.56
N ARG A 69 -14.18 -13.84 17.30
CA ARG A 69 -14.32 -12.47 16.79
C ARG A 69 -13.03 -11.62 16.90
N GLY A 70 -11.92 -12.21 17.33
CA GLY A 70 -10.60 -11.58 17.41
C GLY A 70 -9.83 -11.65 16.08
N PRO A 71 -8.81 -10.79 15.88
CA PRO A 71 -8.01 -10.78 14.65
C PRO A 71 -7.14 -12.04 14.54
N VAL A 72 -7.25 -12.72 13.39
CA VAL A 72 -6.47 -13.93 13.05
C VAL A 72 -5.47 -13.71 11.92
N PHE A 73 -5.58 -12.57 11.24
CA PHE A 73 -4.63 -12.13 10.22
C PHE A 73 -4.72 -10.60 10.07
N ARG A 74 -3.59 -9.91 9.95
CA ARG A 74 -3.49 -8.45 9.84
C ARG A 74 -2.73 -8.04 8.59
N ILE A 75 -3.36 -7.20 7.80
CA ILE A 75 -2.84 -6.66 6.55
C ILE A 75 -2.57 -5.17 6.73
N TYR A 76 -1.38 -4.72 6.36
CA TYR A 76 -1.12 -3.31 6.03
C TYR A 76 -1.23 -3.14 4.52
N PHE A 77 -2.07 -2.21 4.05
CA PHE A 77 -2.28 -1.95 2.64
C PHE A 77 -1.97 -0.48 2.34
N GLN A 78 -1.05 -0.24 1.40
CA GLN A 78 -0.72 1.08 0.89
C GLN A 78 -0.55 0.99 -0.63
N ASP A 79 -1.44 1.64 -1.36
CA ASP A 79 -1.51 1.66 -2.82
C ASP A 79 -0.76 2.83 -3.46
N ALA A 80 -0.29 3.79 -2.67
CA ALA A 80 0.61 4.85 -3.10
C ALA A 80 1.73 5.09 -2.08
N PRO A 81 3.01 5.20 -2.51
CA PRO A 81 4.09 5.52 -1.58
C PRO A 81 3.86 6.89 -0.94
N SER A 82 4.18 7.02 0.34
CA SER A 82 3.98 8.27 1.09
C SER A 82 5.30 8.75 1.68
N GLU A 83 5.43 10.05 1.92
CA GLU A 83 6.57 10.61 2.63
C GLU A 83 6.41 10.37 4.15
N PRO A 84 7.42 9.83 4.85
CA PRO A 84 7.33 9.63 6.29
C PRO A 84 7.02 10.94 7.05
N PRO A 85 6.19 10.90 8.10
CA PRO A 85 5.59 9.72 8.73
C PRO A 85 4.21 9.34 8.17
N LEU A 86 3.79 9.87 7.01
CA LEU A 86 2.49 9.52 6.42
C LEU A 86 2.44 8.01 6.09
N GLY A 87 1.31 7.38 6.38
CA GLY A 87 1.10 5.94 6.26
C GLY A 87 1.59 5.13 7.46
N PHE A 88 2.26 5.74 8.47
CA PHE A 88 2.79 4.99 9.60
C PHE A 88 1.68 4.64 10.58
N PRO A 89 1.40 3.35 10.85
CA PRO A 89 0.40 2.97 11.84
C PRO A 89 0.83 3.38 13.25
N PRO A 90 -0.11 3.66 14.17
CA PRO A 90 0.22 3.91 15.57
C PRO A 90 1.02 2.75 16.18
N THR A 91 2.10 3.05 16.90
CA THR A 91 2.97 2.01 17.50
C THR A 91 2.24 1.13 18.51
N ALA A 92 1.27 1.68 19.25
CA ALA A 92 0.41 0.91 20.16
C ALA A 92 -0.36 -0.18 19.40
N LEU A 93 -0.83 0.11 18.19
CA LEU A 93 -1.54 -0.85 17.35
C LEU A 93 -0.61 -1.98 16.87
N LEU A 94 0.64 -1.64 16.51
CA LEU A 94 1.65 -2.63 16.12
C LEU A 94 2.10 -3.50 17.30
N ALA A 95 2.05 -2.98 18.53
CA ALA A 95 2.36 -3.73 19.74
C ALA A 95 1.25 -4.73 20.13
N GLU A 96 -0.01 -4.44 19.80
CA GLU A 96 -1.13 -5.36 20.02
C GLU A 96 -1.02 -6.62 19.15
N ARG A 97 -0.63 -6.46 17.89
CA ARG A 97 -0.48 -7.56 16.93
C ARG A 97 0.41 -7.13 15.77
N PRO A 98 1.39 -7.97 15.36
CA PRO A 98 2.25 -7.69 14.21
C PRO A 98 1.46 -7.65 12.89
N ILE A 99 2.09 -7.07 11.86
CA ILE A 99 1.58 -7.14 10.49
C ILE A 99 1.93 -8.51 9.90
N ASP A 100 0.91 -9.26 9.49
CA ASP A 100 1.13 -10.56 8.83
C ASP A 100 1.49 -10.36 7.36
N LEU A 101 0.83 -9.41 6.69
CA LEU A 101 1.07 -9.08 5.29
C LEU A 101 1.12 -7.58 5.08
N ALA A 102 2.19 -7.08 4.46
CA ALA A 102 2.22 -5.74 3.90
C ALA A 102 2.02 -5.80 2.38
N VAL A 103 1.05 -5.06 1.85
CA VAL A 103 0.89 -4.82 0.41
C VAL A 103 1.38 -3.40 0.12
N LEU A 104 2.47 -3.30 -0.63
CA LEU A 104 3.18 -2.04 -0.86
C LEU A 104 3.25 -1.71 -2.35
N CYS A 105 3.08 -0.44 -2.67
CA CYS A 105 3.25 0.10 -4.02
C CYS A 105 4.73 0.36 -4.35
N ALA A 106 5.21 -0.17 -5.47
CA ALA A 106 6.55 0.14 -5.99
C ALA A 106 6.58 1.36 -6.90
N ALA A 107 5.51 1.62 -7.68
CA ALA A 107 5.49 2.75 -8.60
C ALA A 107 5.79 4.05 -7.87
N THR A 108 6.74 4.81 -8.42
CA THR A 108 7.10 6.16 -7.96
C THR A 108 7.61 6.26 -6.52
N SER A 109 7.98 5.14 -5.88
CA SER A 109 8.51 5.14 -4.51
C SER A 109 9.78 5.99 -4.37
N SER A 110 10.61 6.04 -5.41
CA SER A 110 11.82 6.87 -5.48
C SER A 110 11.53 8.38 -5.55
N ASN A 111 10.28 8.79 -5.74
CA ASN A 111 9.86 10.20 -5.75
C ASN A 111 9.55 10.73 -4.34
N VAL A 112 9.66 9.92 -3.30
CA VAL A 112 9.54 10.33 -1.90
C VAL A 112 10.74 9.81 -1.11
N SER A 113 11.12 10.55 -0.07
CA SER A 113 12.32 10.22 0.69
C SER A 113 12.08 9.03 1.62
N ASN A 114 13.09 8.14 1.74
CA ASN A 114 13.14 7.08 2.74
C ASN A 114 11.94 6.09 2.73
N THR A 115 11.34 5.89 1.57
CA THR A 115 10.22 4.95 1.35
C THR A 115 10.67 3.83 0.39
N PRO A 116 10.42 2.54 0.71
CA PRO A 116 9.66 2.05 1.87
C PRO A 116 10.51 1.79 3.13
N ASP A 117 11.82 2.08 3.15
CA ASP A 117 12.78 1.66 4.19
C ASP A 117 12.34 2.01 5.62
N SER A 118 11.95 3.26 5.87
CA SER A 118 11.52 3.73 7.19
C SER A 118 10.20 3.10 7.64
N LEU A 119 9.27 2.90 6.71
CA LEU A 119 8.02 2.19 6.98
C LEU A 119 8.28 0.72 7.32
N LEU A 120 9.13 0.04 6.56
CA LEU A 120 9.47 -1.37 6.80
C LEU A 120 10.18 -1.58 8.15
N THR A 121 10.97 -0.61 8.59
CA THR A 121 11.63 -0.63 9.91
C THR A 121 10.61 -0.67 11.05
N ILE A 122 9.43 -0.07 10.88
CA ILE A 122 8.37 -0.10 11.89
C ILE A 122 7.39 -1.25 11.69
N LEU A 123 7.00 -1.57 10.44
CA LEU A 123 5.95 -2.56 10.16
C LEU A 123 6.41 -3.98 10.49
N LYS A 124 7.69 -4.30 10.17
CA LYS A 124 8.29 -5.63 10.33
C LYS A 124 7.34 -6.79 9.95
N PRO A 125 6.79 -6.78 8.71
CA PRO A 125 5.76 -7.73 8.33
C PRO A 125 6.32 -9.15 8.19
N LEU A 126 5.46 -10.17 8.29
CA LEU A 126 5.85 -11.56 8.00
C LEU A 126 5.98 -11.83 6.49
N HIS A 127 5.12 -11.19 5.69
CA HIS A 127 5.13 -11.29 4.23
C HIS A 127 4.96 -9.91 3.58
N VAL A 128 5.55 -9.72 2.40
CA VAL A 128 5.33 -8.54 1.57
C VAL A 128 4.85 -8.93 0.18
N ILE A 129 3.75 -8.33 -0.28
CA ILE A 129 3.35 -8.31 -1.68
C ILE A 129 3.65 -6.92 -2.23
N VAL A 130 4.40 -6.89 -3.32
CA VAL A 130 4.70 -5.66 -4.04
C VAL A 130 3.72 -5.53 -5.19
N GLY A 131 2.83 -4.55 -5.09
CA GLY A 131 1.87 -4.21 -6.11
C GLY A 131 2.30 -2.98 -6.92
N HIS A 132 1.51 -2.71 -7.96
CA HIS A 132 1.63 -1.50 -8.77
C HIS A 132 3.07 -1.24 -9.23
N TRP A 133 3.75 -2.28 -9.72
CA TRP A 133 5.03 -2.15 -10.40
C TRP A 133 4.85 -2.19 -11.92
N GLU A 134 3.75 -2.78 -12.39
CA GLU A 134 3.36 -2.94 -13.78
C GLU A 134 2.76 -1.66 -14.38
N ASP A 135 2.96 -1.48 -15.68
CA ASP A 135 2.30 -0.46 -16.49
C ASP A 135 0.83 -0.86 -16.73
N PHE A 136 -0.05 -0.42 -15.83
CA PHE A 136 -1.49 -0.69 -15.89
C PHE A 136 -2.22 0.13 -16.97
N PHE A 137 -1.55 1.10 -17.61
CA PHE A 137 -2.13 1.85 -18.74
C PHE A 137 -2.11 1.05 -20.04
N ARG A 138 -1.47 -0.12 -20.05
CA ARG A 138 -1.43 -1.04 -21.20
C ARG A 138 -2.53 -2.09 -21.07
N SER A 139 -2.95 -2.63 -22.21
CA SER A 139 -3.80 -3.82 -22.22
C SER A 139 -3.13 -4.97 -21.48
N GLN A 140 -3.88 -5.64 -20.60
CA GLN A 140 -3.41 -6.82 -19.85
C GLN A 140 -3.21 -8.06 -20.75
N THR A 141 -3.63 -8.00 -22.02
CA THR A 141 -3.36 -9.05 -23.01
C THR A 141 -1.98 -8.96 -23.66
N LEU A 142 -1.24 -7.87 -23.43
CA LEU A 142 0.11 -7.67 -23.93
C LEU A 142 1.14 -8.14 -22.89
N PRO A 143 2.41 -8.35 -23.30
CA PRO A 143 3.49 -8.60 -22.35
C PRO A 143 3.57 -7.53 -21.26
N ILE A 144 3.83 -7.95 -20.02
CA ILE A 144 3.90 -7.07 -18.86
C ILE A 144 5.13 -6.18 -18.95
N HIS A 145 4.92 -4.89 -18.75
CA HIS A 145 5.97 -3.87 -18.72
C HIS A 145 6.01 -3.21 -17.35
N LEU A 146 7.18 -2.71 -16.98
CA LEU A 146 7.33 -1.86 -15.80
C LEU A 146 6.62 -0.52 -16.02
N SER A 147 5.92 -0.02 -14.99
CA SER A 147 5.31 1.30 -15.04
C SER A 147 6.39 2.39 -15.23
N PRO A 148 6.21 3.33 -16.19
CA PRO A 148 7.17 4.40 -16.42
C PRO A 148 7.53 5.17 -15.14
N GLY A 149 8.81 5.42 -14.93
CA GLY A 149 9.31 6.14 -13.75
C GLY A 149 9.47 5.28 -12.48
N THR A 150 9.18 3.97 -12.54
CA THR A 150 9.43 3.06 -11.42
C THR A 150 10.89 2.66 -11.38
N ASP A 151 11.60 2.98 -10.29
CA ASP A 151 12.93 2.46 -10.01
C ASP A 151 12.82 1.16 -9.22
N LEU A 152 12.59 0.07 -9.95
CA LEU A 152 12.33 -1.22 -9.34
C LEU A 152 13.57 -1.79 -8.62
N GLU A 153 14.76 -1.51 -9.13
CA GLU A 153 15.99 -2.01 -8.50
C GLU A 153 16.28 -1.30 -7.18
N ALA A 154 16.03 0.01 -7.09
CA ALA A 154 16.06 0.73 -5.83
C ALA A 154 15.05 0.15 -4.84
N PHE A 155 13.81 -0.08 -5.25
CA PHE A 155 12.78 -0.67 -4.38
C PHE A 155 13.17 -2.07 -3.88
N ARG A 156 13.66 -2.95 -4.76
CA ARG A 156 14.15 -4.28 -4.39
C ARG A 156 15.34 -4.22 -3.45
N LYS A 157 16.23 -3.24 -3.61
CA LYS A 157 17.34 -3.00 -2.68
C LYS A 157 16.81 -2.64 -1.30
N SER A 158 15.85 -1.72 -1.21
CA SER A 158 15.18 -1.39 0.06
C SER A 158 14.56 -2.61 0.72
N LEU A 159 13.83 -3.46 -0.02
CA LEU A 159 13.28 -4.71 0.52
C LEU A 159 14.38 -5.62 1.10
N ARG A 160 15.46 -5.84 0.33
CA ARG A 160 16.57 -6.70 0.77
C ARG A 160 17.32 -6.15 2.00
N THR A 161 17.33 -4.84 2.19
CA THR A 161 18.05 -4.19 3.30
C THR A 161 17.19 -4.01 4.55
N ALA A 162 15.92 -3.63 4.38
CA ALA A 162 15.05 -3.27 5.50
C ALA A 162 14.23 -4.44 6.07
N LEU A 163 13.97 -5.49 5.28
CA LEU A 163 13.21 -6.64 5.75
C LEU A 163 14.06 -7.54 6.68
N LEU A 164 13.38 -8.18 7.62
CA LEU A 164 14.01 -9.21 8.44
C LEU A 164 14.39 -10.41 7.56
N PRO A 165 15.46 -11.16 7.90
CA PRO A 165 15.85 -12.34 7.13
C PRO A 165 14.76 -13.42 7.00
N SER A 166 13.79 -13.43 7.91
CA SER A 166 12.64 -14.34 7.92
C SER A 166 11.43 -13.84 7.13
N THR A 167 11.46 -12.61 6.62
CA THR A 167 10.34 -12.01 5.88
C THR A 167 10.50 -12.30 4.39
N ASP A 168 9.52 -13.00 3.82
CA ASP A 168 9.47 -13.23 2.38
C ASP A 168 8.77 -12.07 1.66
N TRP A 169 9.20 -11.79 0.43
CA TRP A 169 8.53 -10.83 -0.44
C TRP A 169 8.36 -11.36 -1.86
N VAL A 170 7.29 -10.93 -2.52
CA VAL A 170 6.98 -11.33 -3.89
C VAL A 170 6.46 -10.16 -4.71
N MET A 171 6.83 -10.17 -5.98
CA MET A 171 6.23 -9.36 -7.03
C MET A 171 5.39 -10.28 -7.91
N PRO A 172 4.09 -10.46 -7.62
CA PRO A 172 3.26 -11.37 -8.39
C PRO A 172 3.07 -10.87 -9.82
N LEU A 173 2.90 -11.81 -10.75
CA LEU A 173 2.26 -11.49 -12.01
C LEU A 173 0.76 -11.18 -11.75
N PRO A 174 0.12 -10.34 -12.57
CA PRO A 174 -1.33 -10.14 -12.51
C PRO A 174 -2.09 -11.47 -12.44
N GLN A 175 -3.16 -11.50 -11.63
CA GLN A 175 -4.01 -12.67 -11.39
C GLN A 175 -3.37 -13.82 -10.58
N THR A 176 -2.16 -13.64 -10.06
CA THR A 176 -1.58 -14.59 -9.09
C THR A 176 -2.44 -14.65 -7.84
N THR A 177 -2.77 -15.88 -7.41
CA THR A 177 -3.53 -16.11 -6.18
C THR A 177 -2.60 -16.57 -5.06
N PHE A 178 -2.72 -15.93 -3.90
CA PHE A 178 -2.04 -16.32 -2.67
C PHE A 178 -3.02 -16.92 -1.67
N ARG A 179 -2.51 -17.84 -0.84
CA ARG A 179 -3.25 -18.39 0.30
C ARG A 179 -2.38 -18.25 1.54
N PHE A 180 -2.92 -17.55 2.53
CA PHE A 180 -2.28 -17.39 3.83
C PHE A 180 -3.04 -18.23 4.85
N ARG A 181 -2.31 -18.68 5.89
CA ARG A 181 -2.91 -19.36 7.04
C ARG A 181 -3.11 -18.33 8.15
N GLU A 182 -4.07 -18.60 9.02
CA GLU A 182 -4.22 -17.84 10.26
C GLU A 182 -2.90 -17.88 11.04
N THR A 183 -2.47 -16.72 11.51
CA THR A 183 -1.30 -16.59 12.38
C THR A 183 -1.81 -16.50 13.81
N ARG A 184 -1.53 -17.58 14.55
CA ARG A 184 -1.88 -17.65 15.97
C ARG A 184 -1.11 -16.56 16.72
N PRO A 185 -1.78 -15.82 17.62
CA PRO A 185 -1.11 -14.84 18.47
C PRO A 185 -0.03 -15.48 19.35
#